data_AF-A0A0S7Z4Z3-F1
#
_entry.id   AF-A0A0S7Z4Z3-F1
#
_cell.length_a   1.000
_cell.length_b   1.000
_cell.length_c   1.000
_cell.angle_alpha   90.00
_cell.angle_beta   90.00
_cell.angle_gamma   90.00
#
_symmetry.space_group_name_H-M   'P 1'
#
loop_
_entity.id
_entity.type
_entity.pdbx_description
1 polymer ?
#
loop_
_entity_poly.entity_id
_entity_poly.type
_entity_poly.pdbx_seq_one_letter_code
_entity_poly.pdbx_strand_id
1 'polypeptide(L)' 'MNLPQSAVPQDQQTPESHSPTCRFCSAPLETTFIDLGMSPLCQTHIAPEQLNQMEPFYPLHA' A
#
# COMPACT_ATOMS: atom_id res chain seq x y z
N MET A 1 -12.32 -26.41 25.09
CA MET A 1 -11.28 -26.20 24.06
C MET A 1 -11.96 -25.78 22.76
N ASN A 2 -11.99 -24.49 22.44
CA ASN A 2 -11.77 -24.02 21.07
C ASN A 2 -11.48 -22.52 21.11
N LEU A 3 -10.34 -22.13 20.51
CA LEU A 3 -9.80 -20.78 20.42
C LEU A 3 -10.62 -19.99 19.36
N PRO A 4 -11.07 -18.74 19.60
CA PRO A 4 -11.44 -17.88 18.48
C PRO A 4 -10.14 -17.39 17.81
N GLN A 5 -9.99 -17.78 16.55
CA GLN A 5 -8.92 -17.40 15.65
C GLN A 5 -8.79 -15.87 15.60
N SER A 6 -7.63 -15.34 16.01
CA SER A 6 -7.24 -13.97 15.71
C SER A 6 -7.23 -13.78 14.19
N ALA A 7 -8.21 -13.06 13.66
CA ALA A 7 -8.21 -12.60 12.29
C ALA A 7 -7.11 -11.52 12.16
N VAL A 8 -5.95 -11.93 11.67
CA VAL A 8 -4.87 -11.03 11.28
C VAL A 8 -5.38 -10.19 10.10
N PRO A 9 -5.40 -8.85 10.16
CA PRO A 9 -5.69 -8.01 9.01
C PRO A 9 -4.61 -8.23 7.94
N GLN A 10 -5.01 -8.83 6.82
CA GLN A 10 -4.14 -9.14 5.70
C GLN A 10 -3.95 -7.90 4.82
N ASP A 11 -3.02 -6.99 5.18
CA ASP A 11 -2.59 -5.89 4.32
C ASP A 11 -1.06 -5.93 4.13
N GLN A 12 -0.57 -7.09 3.69
CA GLN A 12 0.84 -7.26 3.33
C GLN A 12 0.90 -7.51 1.83
N GLN A 13 0.80 -6.41 1.06
CA GLN A 13 1.08 -6.41 -0.36
C GLN A 13 2.57 -6.69 -0.56
N THR A 14 2.90 -7.96 -0.76
CA THR A 14 4.17 -8.40 -1.37
C THR A 14 4.35 -7.61 -2.67
N PRO A 15 5.55 -7.11 -3.02
CA PRO A 15 5.76 -6.38 -4.28
C PRO A 15 5.56 -7.36 -5.44
N GLU A 16 4.33 -7.52 -5.87
CA GLU A 16 4.00 -8.24 -7.09
C GLU A 16 4.60 -7.42 -8.22
N SER A 17 5.56 -8.00 -8.91
CA SER A 17 6.31 -7.40 -10.02
C SER A 17 5.42 -7.18 -11.24
N HIS A 18 4.44 -6.30 -11.11
CA HIS A 18 3.68 -5.78 -12.24
C HIS A 18 4.57 -4.78 -12.96
N SER A 19 4.97 -5.12 -14.18
CA SER A 19 5.64 -4.18 -15.07
C SER A 19 4.69 -3.01 -15.34
N PRO A 20 5.03 -1.76 -14.94
CA PRO A 20 4.12 -0.64 -15.08
C PRO A 20 3.86 -0.37 -16.57
N THR A 21 2.59 -0.10 -16.92
CA THR A 21 2.17 0.23 -18.28
C THR A 21 1.49 1.58 -18.32
N CYS A 22 1.61 2.28 -19.45
CA CYS A 22 0.95 3.55 -19.67
C CYS A 22 -0.57 3.38 -19.57
N ARG A 23 -1.21 4.17 -18.69
CA ARG A 23 -2.67 4.11 -18.47
C ARG A 23 -3.51 4.52 -19.68
N PHE A 24 -2.90 5.12 -20.71
CA PHE A 24 -3.58 5.58 -21.92
C PHE A 24 -3.39 4.64 -23.11
N CYS A 25 -2.17 4.13 -23.33
CA CYS A 25 -1.83 3.35 -24.52
C CYS A 25 -1.28 1.95 -24.21
N SER A 26 -1.15 1.58 -22.94
CA SER A 26 -0.62 0.29 -22.47
C SER A 26 0.83 -0.01 -22.88
N ALA A 27 1.56 0.96 -23.42
CA ALA A 27 3.00 0.81 -23.68
C ALA A 27 3.75 0.56 -22.36
N PRO A 28 4.84 -0.23 -22.37
CA PRO A 28 5.65 -0.47 -21.18
C PRO A 28 6.30 0.83 -20.68
N LEU A 29 6.30 1.04 -19.36
CA LEU A 29 7.03 2.12 -18.71
C LEU A 29 8.36 1.57 -18.20
N GLU A 30 9.46 1.98 -18.82
CA GLU A 30 10.81 1.47 -18.52
C GLU A 30 11.65 2.44 -17.66
N THR A 31 11.20 3.69 -17.55
CA THR A 31 11.92 4.74 -16.83
C THR A 31 11.20 5.05 -15.54
N THR A 32 11.89 4.88 -14.42
CA THR A 32 11.49 5.45 -13.13
C THR A 32 11.87 6.93 -13.13
N PHE A 33 10.89 7.81 -13.00
CA PHE A 33 11.14 9.23 -12.77
C PHE A 33 11.46 9.47 -11.29
N ILE A 34 10.69 8.86 -10.38
CA ILE A 34 10.91 8.96 -8.93
C ILE A 34 10.33 7.76 -8.18
N ASP A 35 11.05 7.33 -7.14
CA ASP A 35 10.57 6.35 -6.16
C ASP A 35 10.59 6.99 -4.77
N LEU A 36 9.41 7.10 -4.16
CA LEU A 36 9.22 7.66 -2.82
C LEU A 36 9.11 6.56 -1.75
N GLY A 37 9.21 5.28 -2.14
CA GLY A 37 9.09 4.13 -1.26
C GLY A 37 7.68 3.94 -0.71
N MET A 38 7.59 3.43 0.52
CA MET A 38 6.32 3.17 1.20
C MET A 38 5.83 4.41 1.94
N SER A 39 4.60 4.85 1.67
CA SER A 39 3.99 5.99 2.37
C SER A 39 2.54 5.72 2.75
N PRO A 40 2.04 6.34 3.83
CA PRO A 40 0.64 6.27 4.19
C PRO A 40 -0.24 7.13 3.27
N LEU A 41 -1.56 7.01 3.43
CA LEU A 41 -2.52 7.83 2.68
C LEU A 41 -2.47 9.30 3.16
N CYS A 42 -2.15 10.21 2.24
CA CYS A 42 -1.95 11.62 2.54
C CYS A 42 -3.15 12.37 3.17
N GLN A 43 -4.38 11.85 3.03
CA GLN A 43 -5.61 12.54 3.41
C GLN A 43 -6.43 11.80 4.49
N THR A 44 -5.80 10.91 5.25
CA THR A 44 -6.46 10.25 6.37
C THR A 44 -6.38 11.12 7.63
N HIS A 45 -7.52 11.67 8.05
CA HIS A 45 -7.65 12.30 9.36
C HIS A 45 -8.21 11.28 10.35
N ILE A 46 -7.48 11.03 11.44
CA ILE A 46 -7.87 10.08 12.47
C ILE A 46 -8.40 10.80 13.72
N ALA A 47 -9.34 10.16 14.42
CA ALA A 47 -9.78 10.62 15.74
C ALA A 47 -8.71 10.32 16.80
N PRO A 48 -8.69 11.03 17.95
CA PRO A 48 -7.69 10.80 19.00
C PRO A 48 -7.63 9.33 19.49
N GLU A 49 -8.76 8.64 19.50
CA GLU A 49 -8.88 7.24 19.93
C GLU A 49 -8.16 6.26 18.97
N GLN A 50 -7.83 6.72 17.76
CA GLN A 50 -7.22 5.92 16.71
C GLN A 50 -5.69 6.10 16.62
N LEU A 51 -5.08 6.95 17.46
CA LEU A 51 -3.63 7.22 17.44
C LEU A 51 -2.75 5.97 17.58
N ASN A 52 -3.24 4.93 18.26
CA ASN A 52 -2.51 3.68 18.47
C ASN A 52 -2.91 2.57 17.48
N GLN A 53 -3.72 2.90 16.47
CA GLN A 53 -4.06 1.96 15.41
C GLN A 53 -2.98 1.95 14.34
N MET A 54 -2.77 0.79 13.73
CA MET A 54 -1.85 0.65 12.61
C MET A 54 -2.40 1.37 11.38
N GLU A 55 -1.52 2.08 10.67
CA GLU A 55 -1.83 2.68 9.37
C GLU A 55 -1.27 1.80 8.23
N PRO A 56 -2.02 1.57 7.14
CA PRO A 56 -1.50 0.89 5.96
C PRO A 56 -0.54 1.76 5.15
N PHE A 57 0.47 1.14 4.55
CA PHE A 57 1.50 1.81 3.76
C PHE A 57 1.49 1.26 2.33
N TYR A 58 1.56 2.16 1.35
CA TYR A 58 1.47 1.84 -0.07
C TYR A 58 2.75 2.25 -0.80
N PRO A 59 3.18 1.52 -1.84
CA PRO A 59 4.34 1.90 -2.64
C PRO A 59 4.02 3.08 -3.56
N LEU A 60 4.86 4.12 -3.54
CA LEU A 60 4.74 5.31 -4.37
C LEU A 60 5.91 5.39 -5.36
N HIS A 61 5.73 4.75 -6.52
CA HIS A 61 6.72 4.69 -7.59
C HIS A 61 6.11 5.23 -8.90
N ALA A 62 6.83 6.11 -9.61
CA ALA A 62 6.39 6.77 -10.84
C ALA A 62 7.47 6.82 -11.92
#